data_AF-A0A9D8L2U4-F1
#
_entry.id   AF-A0A9D8L2U4-F1
#
_cell.length_a   1.000
_cell.length_b   1.000
_cell.length_c   1.000
_cell.angle_alpha   90.00
_cell.angle_beta   90.00
_cell.angle_gamma   90.00
#
_symmetry.space_group_name_H-M   'P 1'
#
loop_
_entity.id
_entity.type
_entity.pdbx_description
1 polymer ?
#
loop_
_entity_poly.entity_id
_entity_poly.type
_entity_poly.pdbx_seq_one_letter_code
_entity_poly.pdbx_strand_id
1 'polypeptide(L)'
;MGREKDAAAALAAAAGMAGRYLEGIGERRVAPDAAALAGLVALDIPLPDRGMPATEVLALLDRAASPATMASAGPRYFGFVIGGAVPASLGAAVLSAAWDQNAGLAAMSPAAAAIEEIAARWILDLLGWLDFRHF
;
A
#
# COMPACT_ATOMS: atom_id res chain seq x y z
N MET A 1 25.01 -1.56 7.17
CA MET A 1 24.60 -2.72 7.98
C MET A 1 23.45 -2.43 8.97
N GLY A 2 23.23 -1.20 9.47
CA GLY A 2 22.10 -0.85 10.37
C GLY A 2 20.78 -0.54 9.64
N ARG A 3 20.79 0.46 8.74
CA ARG A 3 19.58 0.94 8.03
C ARG A 3 18.79 -0.13 7.27
N GLU A 4 19.48 -1.10 6.64
CA GLU A 4 18.82 -2.19 5.91
C GLU A 4 18.09 -3.15 6.86
N LYS A 5 18.68 -3.43 8.03
CA LYS A 5 18.03 -4.23 9.07
C LYS A 5 16.86 -3.48 9.68
N ASP A 6 17.00 -2.17 9.86
CA ASP A 6 15.93 -1.29 10.35
C ASP A 6 14.76 -1.24 9.35
N ALA A 7 15.03 -1.17 8.05
CA ALA A 7 14.02 -1.22 7.00
C ALA A 7 13.30 -2.58 6.95
N ALA A 8 14.03 -3.69 7.05
CA ALA A 8 13.43 -5.02 7.10
C ALA A 8 12.54 -5.21 8.34
N ALA A 9 12.99 -4.72 9.51
CA ALA A 9 12.21 -4.75 10.75
C ALA A 9 10.94 -3.89 10.66
N ALA A 10 11.05 -2.69 10.09
CA ALA A 10 9.91 -1.81 9.86
C ALA A 10 8.90 -2.44 8.89
N LEU A 11 9.37 -3.07 7.81
CA LEU A 11 8.51 -3.75 6.86
C LEU A 11 7.76 -4.93 7.49
N ALA A 12 8.45 -5.75 8.29
CA ALA A 12 7.82 -6.85 9.01
C ALA A 12 6.75 -6.36 10.02
N ALA A 13 7.05 -5.27 10.75
CA ALA A 13 6.08 -4.67 11.67
C ALA A 13 4.84 -4.14 10.93
N ALA A 14 5.04 -3.42 9.82
CA ALA A 14 3.96 -2.91 8.98
C ALA A 14 3.11 -4.05 8.40
N ALA A 15 3.75 -5.12 7.90
CA ALA A 15 3.04 -6.30 7.39
C ALA A 15 2.18 -6.96 8.47
N GLY A 16 2.69 -7.07 9.71
CA GLY A 16 1.92 -7.58 10.85
C GLY A 16 0.71 -6.70 11.21
N MET A 17 0.86 -5.37 11.17
CA MET A 17 -0.24 -4.42 11.38
C MET A 17 -1.29 -4.53 10.27
N ALA A 18 -0.85 -4.55 9.01
CA ALA A 18 -1.72 -4.69 7.84
C ALA A 18 -2.46 -6.04 7.85
N GLY A 19 -1.80 -7.13 8.24
CA GLY A 19 -2.43 -8.45 8.39
C GLY A 19 -3.60 -8.42 9.37
N ARG A 20 -3.37 -7.93 10.60
CA ARG A 20 -4.44 -7.77 11.60
C ARG A 20 -5.58 -6.88 11.11
N TYR A 21 -5.25 -5.79 10.43
CA TYR A 21 -6.24 -4.90 9.83
C TYR A 21 -7.14 -5.64 8.83
N LEU A 22 -6.54 -6.41 7.92
CA LEU A 22 -7.27 -7.16 6.89
C LEU A 22 -8.06 -8.33 7.47
N GLU A 23 -7.54 -9.04 8.46
CA GLU A 23 -8.25 -10.12 9.16
C GLU A 23 -9.53 -9.59 9.83
N GLY A 24 -9.46 -8.42 10.47
CA GLY A 24 -10.61 -7.81 11.16
C GLY A 24 -11.54 -6.97 10.27
N ILE A 25 -11.16 -6.68 9.01
CA ILE A 25 -11.86 -5.69 8.19
C ILE A 25 -13.32 -6.10 7.90
N GLY A 26 -13.59 -7.41 7.85
CA GLY A 26 -14.92 -7.97 7.60
C GLY A 26 -15.90 -7.70 8.73
N GLU A 27 -15.42 -7.48 9.95
CA GLU A 27 -16.25 -7.25 11.14
C GLU A 27 -16.36 -5.77 11.50
N ARG A 28 -15.43 -4.93 11.03
CA ARG A 28 -15.38 -3.49 11.30
C ARG A 28 -16.47 -2.69 10.57
N ARG A 29 -16.96 -1.62 11.21
CA ARG A 29 -17.85 -0.63 10.56
C ARG A 29 -17.21 -0.09 9.28
N VAL A 30 -18.02 0.09 8.25
CA VAL A 30 -17.56 0.54 6.93
C VAL A 30 -17.03 1.96 6.97
N ALA A 31 -17.79 2.87 7.59
CA ALA A 31 -17.35 4.22 7.87
C ALA A 31 -16.78 4.31 9.30
N PRO A 32 -15.71 5.10 9.52
CA PRO A 32 -15.22 5.38 10.85
C PRO A 32 -16.27 6.17 11.65
N ASP A 33 -16.26 6.00 12.97
CA ASP A 33 -17.09 6.81 13.85
C ASP A 33 -16.39 8.11 14.27
N ALA A 34 -17.11 8.99 14.96
CA ALA A 34 -16.60 10.28 15.38
C ALA A 34 -15.38 10.16 16.31
N ALA A 35 -15.31 9.12 17.14
CA ALA A 35 -14.18 8.90 18.04
C ALA A 35 -12.92 8.50 17.26
N ALA A 36 -13.04 7.61 16.28
CA ALA A 36 -11.94 7.24 15.41
C ALA A 36 -11.42 8.45 14.60
N LEU A 37 -12.32 9.28 14.06
CA LEU A 37 -11.96 10.50 13.35
C LEU A 37 -11.25 11.52 14.26
N ALA A 38 -11.77 11.71 15.48
CA ALA A 38 -11.12 12.60 16.46
C ALA A 38 -9.70 12.12 16.82
N GLY A 39 -9.46 10.81 16.81
CA GLY A 39 -8.15 10.21 17.08
C GLY A 39 -7.04 10.63 16.09
N LEU A 40 -7.39 11.10 14.89
CA LEU A 40 -6.42 11.58 13.89
C LEU A 40 -5.59 12.77 14.39
N VAL A 41 -6.09 13.54 15.36
CA VAL A 41 -5.35 14.66 15.97
C VAL A 41 -3.99 14.21 16.56
N ALA A 42 -3.85 12.93 16.93
CA ALA A 42 -2.59 12.39 17.43
C ALA A 42 -1.45 12.41 16.38
N LEU A 43 -1.77 12.58 15.10
CA LEU A 43 -0.81 12.71 14.00
C LEU A 43 -0.39 14.16 13.75
N ASP A 44 -1.17 15.13 14.21
CA ASP A 44 -0.91 16.56 14.02
C ASP A 44 0.01 17.09 15.13
N ILE A 45 1.25 16.60 15.10
CA ILE A 45 2.31 17.05 16.00
C ILE A 45 3.23 18.04 15.28
N PRO A 46 3.82 19.03 15.98
CA PRO A 46 4.88 19.86 15.41
C PRO A 46 6.03 19.00 14.87
N LEU A 47 6.71 19.48 13.82
CA LEU A 47 7.88 18.80 13.27
C LEU A 47 8.93 18.58 14.39
N PRO A 48 9.27 17.32 14.72
CA PRO A 48 10.18 17.06 15.83
C PRO A 48 11.63 17.37 15.45
N ASP A 49 12.38 17.95 16.38
CA ASP A 49 13.82 18.25 16.19
C ASP A 49 14.69 17.00 16.05
N ARG A 50 14.16 15.82 16.39
CA ARG A 50 14.85 14.54 16.32
C ARG A 50 13.95 13.49 15.67
N GLY A 51 14.58 12.58 14.94
CA GLY A 51 13.89 11.43 14.34
C GLY A 51 13.33 10.48 15.39
N MET A 52 12.30 9.74 14.99
CA MET A 52 11.63 8.69 15.79
C MET A 52 11.95 7.32 15.18
N PRO A 53 12.03 6.24 15.98
CA PRO A 53 12.15 4.89 15.43
C PRO A 53 11.02 4.56 14.45
N ALA A 54 11.33 3.96 13.31
CA ALA A 54 10.35 3.67 12.26
C ALA A 54 9.16 2.84 12.76
N THR A 55 9.41 1.88 13.67
CA THR A 55 8.36 1.07 14.29
C THR A 55 7.43 1.87 15.19
N GLU A 56 7.90 2.93 15.85
CA GLU A 56 7.07 3.82 16.66
C GLU A 56 6.19 4.70 15.77
N VAL A 57 6.73 5.20 14.66
CA VAL A 57 5.95 5.93 13.63
C VAL A 57 4.84 5.04 13.08
N LEU A 58 5.17 3.81 12.67
CA LEU A 58 4.20 2.84 12.17
C LEU A 58 3.14 2.49 13.22
N ALA A 59 3.54 2.32 14.48
CA ALA A 59 2.59 2.04 15.55
C ALA A 59 1.67 3.24 15.85
N LEU A 60 2.16 4.47 15.71
CA LEU A 60 1.33 5.67 15.81
C LEU A 60 0.31 5.73 14.65
N LEU A 61 0.76 5.47 13.42
CA LEU A 61 -0.11 5.40 12.24
C LEU A 61 -1.17 4.31 12.41
N ASP A 62 -0.79 3.10 12.82
CA ASP A 62 -1.75 2.00 13.00
C ASP A 62 -2.80 2.34 14.07
N ARG A 63 -2.37 2.93 15.20
CA ARG A 63 -3.31 3.29 16.28
C ARG A 63 -4.26 4.44 15.89
N ALA A 64 -3.76 5.48 15.23
CA ALA A 64 -4.54 6.68 14.96
C ALA A 64 -5.29 6.63 13.62
N ALA A 65 -4.65 6.13 12.56
CA ALA A 65 -5.20 6.15 11.22
C ALA A 65 -6.01 4.90 10.88
N SER A 66 -5.56 3.68 11.27
CA SER A 66 -6.28 2.45 10.90
C SER A 66 -7.75 2.45 11.32
N PRO A 67 -8.14 2.88 12.54
CA PRO A 67 -9.55 2.98 12.94
C PRO A 67 -10.34 4.08 12.21
N ALA A 68 -9.64 5.06 11.64
CA ALA A 68 -10.21 6.20 10.93
C ALA A 68 -10.32 5.99 9.40
N THR A 69 -9.84 4.86 8.86
CA THR A 69 -9.99 4.58 7.42
C THR A 69 -11.44 4.22 7.06
N MET A 70 -11.84 4.45 5.81
CA MET A 70 -12.96 3.72 5.24
C MET A 70 -12.54 2.25 5.03
N ALA A 71 -13.36 1.29 5.49
CA ALA A 71 -13.06 -0.14 5.35
C ALA A 71 -13.38 -0.65 3.92
N SER A 72 -12.80 0.00 2.90
CA SER A 72 -13.15 -0.22 1.48
C SER A 72 -12.69 -1.56 0.91
N ALA A 73 -11.67 -2.19 1.50
CA ALA A 73 -11.26 -3.55 1.15
C ALA A 73 -12.17 -4.64 1.78
N GLY A 74 -13.12 -4.26 2.63
CA GLY A 74 -14.04 -5.19 3.27
C GLY A 74 -15.27 -5.52 2.42
N PRO A 75 -15.95 -6.66 2.68
CA PRO A 75 -17.07 -7.16 1.87
C PRO A 75 -18.36 -6.34 1.99
N ARG A 76 -18.36 -5.28 2.83
CA ARG A 76 -19.54 -4.46 3.14
C ARG A 76 -19.45 -3.04 2.58
N TYR A 77 -18.40 -2.72 1.84
CA TYR A 77 -18.22 -1.41 1.22
C TYR A 77 -18.77 -1.40 -0.21
N PHE A 78 -19.76 -0.54 -0.48
CA PHE A 78 -20.43 -0.41 -1.79
C PHE A 78 -20.47 1.04 -2.31
N GLY A 79 -19.64 1.93 -1.76
CA GLY A 79 -19.59 3.34 -2.15
C GLY A 79 -18.57 3.59 -3.26
N PHE A 80 -18.86 4.50 -4.18
CA PHE A 80 -17.93 4.98 -5.22
C PHE A 80 -17.33 3.85 -6.09
N VAL A 81 -16.39 4.21 -6.97
CA VAL A 81 -15.56 3.25 -7.73
C VAL A 81 -14.20 3.21 -7.05
N ILE A 82 -14.08 2.40 -6.00
CA ILE A 82 -12.87 2.29 -5.17
C ILE A 82 -12.54 0.82 -4.98
N GLY A 83 -11.26 0.47 -5.13
CA GLY A 83 -10.74 -0.87 -4.89
C GLY A 83 -10.14 -1.53 -6.12
N GLY A 84 -9.84 -2.82 -6.00
CA GLY A 84 -9.13 -3.61 -7.01
C GLY A 84 -7.88 -4.30 -6.48
N ALA A 85 -7.51 -4.07 -5.21
CA ALA A 85 -6.43 -4.80 -4.57
C ALA A 85 -6.84 -6.26 -4.35
N VAL A 86 -6.25 -7.16 -5.12
CA VAL A 86 -6.26 -8.61 -4.88
C VAL A 86 -5.01 -8.99 -4.08
N PRO A 87 -4.95 -10.18 -3.44
CA PRO A 87 -3.80 -10.57 -2.61
C PRO A 87 -2.44 -10.42 -3.34
N ALA A 88 -2.40 -10.80 -4.62
CA ALA A 88 -1.19 -10.68 -5.44
C ALA A 88 -0.78 -9.22 -5.69
N SER A 89 -1.73 -8.32 -5.97
CA SER A 89 -1.42 -6.91 -6.24
C SER A 89 -0.97 -6.18 -4.97
N LEU A 90 -1.52 -6.56 -3.80
CA LEU A 90 -1.07 -6.04 -2.51
C LEU A 90 0.38 -6.45 -2.23
N GLY A 91 0.72 -7.72 -2.41
CA GLY A 91 2.09 -8.21 -2.24
C GLY A 91 3.06 -7.57 -3.24
N ALA A 92 2.65 -7.41 -4.50
CA ALA A 92 3.45 -6.75 -5.52
C ALA A 92 3.74 -5.27 -5.18
N ALA A 93 2.77 -4.55 -4.61
CA ALA A 93 2.97 -3.17 -4.16
C ALA A 93 4.05 -3.07 -3.06
N VAL A 94 4.07 -4.04 -2.14
CA VAL A 94 5.11 -4.13 -1.10
C VAL A 94 6.49 -4.38 -1.71
N LEU A 95 6.60 -5.32 -2.66
CA LEU A 95 7.87 -5.60 -3.35
C LEU A 95 8.36 -4.37 -4.13
N SER A 96 7.46 -3.72 -4.87
CA SER A 96 7.78 -2.53 -5.66
C SER A 96 8.29 -1.39 -4.79
N ALA A 97 7.66 -1.14 -3.65
CA ALA A 97 8.13 -0.13 -2.69
C ALA A 97 9.50 -0.49 -2.09
N ALA A 98 9.76 -1.77 -1.81
CA ALA A 98 11.04 -2.22 -1.27
C ALA A 98 12.20 -2.14 -2.29
N TRP A 99 11.93 -2.28 -3.60
CA TRP A 99 12.95 -2.15 -4.63
C TRP A 99 13.41 -0.70 -4.84
N ASP A 100 12.58 0.29 -4.50
CA ASP A 100 12.87 1.73 -4.59
C ASP A 100 13.50 2.12 -5.95
N GLN A 101 12.79 1.79 -7.03
CA GLN A 101 13.29 2.00 -8.39
C GLN A 101 12.55 3.14 -9.10
N ASN A 102 13.31 3.94 -9.85
CA ASN A 102 12.75 4.93 -10.76
C ASN A 102 12.65 4.34 -12.18
N ALA A 103 11.42 4.18 -12.68
CA ALA A 103 11.11 3.59 -13.97
C ALA A 103 11.15 4.56 -15.17
N GLY A 104 11.67 5.78 -15.01
CA GLY A 104 11.71 6.78 -16.07
C GLY A 104 12.60 6.42 -17.27
N LEU A 105 13.59 5.55 -17.08
CA LEU A 105 14.43 4.99 -18.14
C LEU A 105 14.65 3.50 -17.87
N ALA A 106 14.64 2.66 -18.91
CA ALA A 106 14.91 1.22 -18.77
C ALA A 106 16.27 0.93 -18.12
N ALA A 107 17.28 1.77 -18.36
CA ALA A 107 18.59 1.65 -17.71
C ALA A 107 18.55 1.91 -16.19
N MET A 108 17.58 2.69 -15.71
CA MET A 108 17.39 3.02 -14.30
C MET A 108 16.53 1.99 -13.56
N SER A 109 15.70 1.23 -14.28
CA SER A 109 14.96 0.10 -13.72
C SER A 109 14.58 -0.95 -14.79
N PRO A 110 15.50 -1.87 -15.14
CA PRO A 110 15.24 -2.86 -16.18
C PRO A 110 14.07 -3.79 -15.85
N ALA A 111 13.92 -4.15 -14.56
CA ALA A 111 12.83 -5.01 -14.11
C ALA A 111 11.46 -4.31 -14.23
N ALA A 112 11.35 -3.05 -13.79
CA ALA A 112 10.09 -2.32 -13.90
C ALA A 112 9.67 -2.14 -15.37
N ALA A 113 10.62 -1.75 -16.24
CA ALA A 113 10.36 -1.60 -17.67
C ALA A 113 9.88 -2.91 -18.32
N ALA A 114 10.54 -4.04 -18.03
CA ALA A 114 10.15 -5.33 -18.57
C ALA A 114 8.77 -5.80 -18.05
N ILE A 115 8.51 -5.63 -16.74
CA ILE A 115 7.22 -6.01 -16.14
C ILE A 115 6.08 -5.18 -16.75
N GLU A 116 6.28 -3.88 -16.95
CA GLU A 116 5.29 -2.99 -17.57
C GLU A 116 4.97 -3.44 -19.00
N GLU A 117 5.98 -3.71 -19.83
CA GLU A 117 5.78 -4.17 -21.20
C GLU A 117 5.00 -5.50 -21.26
N ILE A 118 5.36 -6.44 -20.38
CA ILE A 118 4.67 -7.73 -20.26
C ILE A 118 3.21 -7.54 -19.83
N ALA A 119 2.97 -6.73 -18.80
CA ALA A 119 1.64 -6.50 -18.26
C ALA A 119 0.74 -5.75 -19.27
N ALA A 120 1.28 -4.75 -19.96
CA ALA A 120 0.57 -4.02 -21.00
C ALA A 120 0.13 -4.97 -22.13
N ARG A 121 1.03 -5.86 -22.59
CA ARG A 121 0.68 -6.88 -23.57
C ARG A 121 -0.44 -7.79 -23.08
N TRP A 122 -0.36 -8.29 -21.84
CA TRP A 122 -1.44 -9.12 -21.29
C TRP A 122 -2.78 -8.38 -21.19
N ILE A 123 -2.78 -7.09 -20.88
CA ILE A 123 -3.99 -6.28 -20.87
C ILE A 123 -4.57 -6.16 -22.27
N LEU A 124 -3.73 -5.90 -23.29
CA LEU A 124 -4.18 -5.86 -24.69
C LEU A 124 -4.75 -7.22 -25.14
N ASP A 125 -4.08 -8.32 -24.79
CA ASP A 125 -4.55 -9.67 -25.08
C ASP A 125 -5.92 -9.92 -24.44
N LEU A 126 -6.08 -9.56 -23.16
CA LEU A 126 -7.33 -9.71 -22.40
C LEU A 126 -8.48 -8.89 -23.01
N LEU A 127 -8.17 -7.71 -23.55
CA LEU A 127 -9.14 -6.85 -24.23
C LEU A 127 -9.45 -7.31 -25.67
N GLY A 128 -8.69 -8.26 -26.20
CA GLY A 128 -8.81 -8.77 -27.57
C GLY A 128 -8.11 -7.89 -28.63
N TRP A 129 -7.16 -7.05 -28.23
CA TRP A 129 -6.53 -6.00 -29.04
C TRP A 129 -5.15 -6.42 -29.58
N LEU A 130 -5.03 -7.64 -30.10
CA LEU A 130 -3.73 -8.22 -30.45
C LEU A 130 -3.13 -7.79 -31.80
N ASP A 131 -3.70 -6.79 -32.48
CA ASP A 131 -3.26 -6.37 -33.83
C ASP A 131 -2.73 -4.92 -33.88
N PHE A 132 -1.80 -4.57 -32.99
CA PHE A 132 -1.07 -3.28 -33.07
C PHE A 132 0.35 -3.40 -33.64
N ARG A 133 0.76 -4.56 -34.18
CA ARG A 133 2.13 -4.77 -34.67
C ARG A 133 2.38 -4.24 -36.10
N HIS A 134 1.52 -3.37 -36.63
CA HIS A 134 1.56 -2.92 -38.04
C HIS A 134 1.63 -1.39 -38.23
N PHE A 135 2.03 -0.62 -37.21
CA PHE A 135 2.37 0.79 -37.38
C PHE A 135 3.77 1.10 -36.85
#